data_AF-A0A357CZ62-F1
#
_entry.id   AF-A0A357CZ62-F1
#
_cell.length_a   1.000
_cell.length_b   1.000
_cell.length_c   1.000
_cell.angle_alpha   90.00
_cell.angle_beta   90.00
_cell.angle_gamma   90.00
#
_symmetry.space_group_name_H-M   'P 1'
#
loop_
_entity.id
_entity.type
_entity.pdbx_description
1 polymer ?
#
loop_
_entity_poly.entity_id
_entity_poly.type
_entity_poly.pdbx_seq_one_letter_code
_entity_poly.pdbx_strand_id
1 'polypeptide(L)'
;MKIDIFQYSGINRIDKHIEMQQVIFLKKNTWHLIIIILCSALALLADILVPVSIPDTGTVNDFEIELSCTSIDAISKNTGSEIINYDFIRGIWFSQFDMQPVFTEKGVQRNEQSYTDLVSKMLLNIKNNGFNTVFLQLRPNGDSMYASDIFPVSKYVSGSYGQELFYDAVGIFTDLAHKVGISVHGWINPLRLMKTNEIESIDDRFIIKQWYKQQNGRVIAVGDRLYLNPAYTEVRGLITDGVSEIMERYDMDGIHMDDYFYP
;
A
#
# COMPACT_ATOMS: atom_id res chain seq x y z
N MET A 1 15.56 -62.22 36.91
CA MET A 1 14.22 -61.86 37.41
C MET A 1 13.55 -60.99 36.34
N LYS A 2 12.52 -61.57 35.69
CA LYS A 2 11.42 -61.03 34.86
C LYS A 2 11.77 -60.14 33.63
N ILE A 3 11.52 -60.54 32.35
CA ILE A 3 10.23 -60.87 31.64
C ILE A 3 9.44 -59.56 31.38
N ASP A 4 8.95 -59.13 30.20
CA ASP A 4 8.54 -59.79 28.94
C ASP A 4 8.48 -58.79 27.75
N ILE A 5 8.42 -59.34 26.53
CA ILE A 5 8.07 -58.73 25.24
C ILE A 5 6.55 -58.81 25.04
N PHE A 6 5.88 -57.82 24.42
CA PHE A 6 4.75 -58.06 23.49
C PHE A 6 4.43 -56.85 22.57
N GLN A 7 4.17 -57.17 21.31
CA GLN A 7 3.68 -56.33 20.20
C GLN A 7 2.16 -56.00 20.29
N TYR A 8 1.69 -55.25 19.29
CA TYR A 8 0.31 -54.88 18.85
C TYR A 8 -0.15 -53.47 19.29
N SER A 9 -0.76 -52.62 18.45
CA SER A 9 -1.32 -52.79 17.10
C SER A 9 -1.56 -51.44 16.41
N GLY A 10 -1.46 -51.44 15.07
CA GLY A 10 -1.79 -50.31 14.21
C GLY A 10 -3.29 -50.14 14.00
N ILE A 11 -3.92 -49.26 14.80
CA ILE A 11 -5.32 -48.86 14.60
C ILE A 11 -5.48 -47.33 14.36
N ASN A 12 -4.50 -46.49 14.72
CA ASN A 12 -4.72 -45.03 14.74
C ASN A 12 -4.49 -44.25 13.43
N ARG A 13 -4.29 -44.91 12.28
CA ARG A 13 -4.05 -44.21 10.99
C ARG A 13 -5.22 -44.27 10.00
N ILE A 14 -6.17 -45.19 10.17
CA ILE A 14 -7.34 -45.33 9.29
C ILE A 14 -8.49 -44.45 9.80
N ASP A 15 -8.70 -44.36 11.11
CA ASP A 15 -9.79 -43.57 11.70
C ASP A 15 -9.67 -42.06 11.43
N LYS A 16 -8.46 -41.50 11.53
CA LYS A 16 -8.23 -40.08 11.15
C LYS A 16 -8.45 -39.81 9.68
N HIS A 17 -8.26 -40.80 8.81
CA HIS A 17 -8.47 -40.64 7.38
C HIS A 17 -9.97 -40.69 7.03
N ILE A 18 -10.77 -41.48 7.75
CA ILE A 18 -12.22 -41.56 7.59
C ILE A 18 -12.90 -40.31 8.14
N GLU A 19 -12.51 -39.82 9.32
CA GLU A 19 -13.03 -38.55 9.87
C GLU A 19 -12.72 -37.36 8.96
N MET A 20 -11.52 -37.28 8.40
CA MET A 20 -11.13 -36.19 7.51
C MET A 20 -11.89 -36.25 6.17
N GLN A 21 -12.16 -37.45 5.64
CA GLN A 21 -13.00 -37.61 4.44
C GLN A 21 -14.48 -37.29 4.70
N GLN A 22 -15.02 -37.61 5.90
CA GLN A 22 -16.37 -37.21 6.29
C GLN A 22 -16.52 -35.69 6.48
N VAL A 23 -15.52 -35.02 7.07
CA VAL A 23 -15.51 -33.55 7.22
C VAL A 23 -15.37 -32.85 5.86
N ILE A 24 -14.58 -33.39 4.93
CA ILE A 24 -14.46 -32.87 3.56
C ILE A 24 -15.77 -33.09 2.79
N PHE A 25 -16.41 -34.25 2.93
CA PHE A 25 -17.71 -34.55 2.30
C PHE A 25 -18.84 -33.65 2.83
N LEU A 26 -18.91 -33.44 4.14
CA LEU A 26 -19.86 -32.53 4.78
C LEU A 26 -19.66 -31.08 4.32
N LYS A 27 -18.41 -30.59 4.27
CA LYS A 27 -18.11 -29.25 3.74
C LYS A 27 -18.49 -29.10 2.26
N LYS A 28 -18.19 -30.09 1.42
CA LYS A 28 -18.48 -29.99 -0.02
C LYS A 28 -19.98 -29.95 -0.30
N ASN A 29 -20.79 -30.67 0.48
CA ASN A 29 -22.26 -30.67 0.32
C ASN A 29 -22.95 -29.46 0.97
N THR A 30 -22.42 -28.89 2.05
CA THR A 30 -22.98 -27.66 2.64
C THR A 30 -22.82 -26.44 1.73
N TRP A 31 -21.75 -26.36 0.93
CA TRP A 31 -21.56 -25.26 -0.02
C TRP A 31 -22.55 -25.30 -1.18
N HIS A 32 -22.90 -26.49 -1.68
CA HIS A 32 -23.89 -26.62 -2.75
C HIS A 32 -25.32 -26.28 -2.25
N LEU A 33 -25.66 -26.65 -1.01
CA LEU A 33 -26.92 -26.26 -0.39
C LEU A 33 -27.00 -24.73 -0.15
N ILE A 34 -25.92 -24.09 0.28
CA ILE A 34 -25.87 -22.62 0.46
C ILE A 34 -26.04 -21.90 -0.89
N ILE A 35 -25.40 -22.38 -1.96
CA ILE A 35 -25.55 -21.81 -3.32
C ILE A 35 -26.97 -22.00 -3.85
N ILE A 36 -27.60 -23.17 -3.65
CA ILE A 36 -28.99 -23.41 -4.07
C ILE A 36 -29.97 -22.52 -3.31
N ILE A 37 -29.77 -22.31 -1.99
CA ILE A 37 -30.59 -21.41 -1.17
C ILE A 37 -30.41 -19.94 -1.59
N LEU A 38 -29.18 -19.50 -1.91
CA LEU A 38 -28.91 -18.16 -2.42
C LEU A 38 -29.51 -17.92 -3.82
N CYS A 39 -29.42 -18.91 -4.72
CA CYS A 39 -30.01 -18.81 -6.06
C CYS A 39 -31.55 -18.82 -6.04
N SER A 40 -32.17 -19.56 -5.10
CA SER A 40 -33.63 -19.55 -4.95
C SER A 40 -34.14 -18.28 -4.26
N ALA A 41 -33.38 -17.68 -3.34
CA ALA A 41 -33.69 -16.37 -2.76
C ALA A 41 -33.60 -15.22 -3.80
N LEU A 42 -32.68 -15.32 -4.76
CA LEU A 42 -32.56 -14.37 -5.88
C LEU A 42 -33.71 -14.50 -6.90
N ALA A 43 -34.21 -15.72 -7.12
CA ALA A 43 -35.37 -15.94 -7.99
C ALA A 43 -36.68 -15.41 -7.37
N LEU A 44 -36.84 -15.49 -6.04
CA LEU A 44 -38.01 -14.96 -5.32
C LEU A 44 -38.03 -13.42 -5.21
N LEU A 45 -36.90 -12.74 -5.43
CA LEU A 45 -36.81 -11.28 -5.45
C LEU A 45 -37.06 -10.67 -6.84
N ALA A 46 -36.99 -11.47 -7.91
CA ALA A 46 -37.28 -11.02 -9.28
C ALA A 46 -38.78 -10.83 -9.55
N ASP A 47 -39.65 -11.50 -8.79
CA ASP A 47 -41.12 -11.47 -8.98
C ASP A 47 -41.85 -10.37 -8.17
N ILE A 48 -41.13 -9.49 -7.46
CA ILE A 48 -41.72 -8.37 -6.68
C ILE A 48 -41.44 -6.99 -7.32
N LEU A 49 -40.94 -6.95 -8.57
CA LEU A 49 -40.79 -5.69 -9.29
C LEU A 49 -42.09 -5.30 -9.99
N VAL A 50 -42.90 -4.51 -9.28
CA VAL A 50 -43.95 -3.69 -9.91
C VAL A 50 -43.26 -2.76 -10.93
N PRO A 51 -43.70 -2.68 -12.20
CA PRO A 51 -43.12 -1.74 -13.14
C PRO A 51 -43.44 -0.31 -12.68
N VAL A 52 -42.39 0.43 -12.29
CA VAL A 52 -42.48 1.87 -12.05
C VAL A 52 -42.58 2.54 -13.42
N SER A 53 -43.72 3.20 -13.68
CA SER A 53 -43.89 4.09 -14.81
C SER A 53 -43.09 5.37 -14.58
N ILE A 54 -42.09 5.61 -15.44
CA ILE A 54 -41.30 6.85 -15.45
C ILE A 54 -42.12 7.91 -16.20
N PRO A 55 -42.40 9.08 -15.62
CA PRO A 55 -43.05 10.17 -16.33
C PRO A 55 -42.09 10.80 -17.34
N ASP A 56 -42.65 11.13 -18.51
CA ASP A 56 -42.01 11.81 -19.64
C ASP A 56 -41.27 13.07 -19.17
N THR A 57 -39.94 13.07 -19.29
CA THR A 57 -39.11 14.25 -19.01
C THR A 57 -38.61 14.78 -20.35
N GLY A 58 -39.11 15.97 -20.67
CA GLY A 58 -38.82 16.68 -21.91
C GLY A 58 -37.32 16.89 -22.14
N THR A 59 -36.96 16.89 -23.42
CA THR A 59 -35.77 17.48 -24.05
C THR A 59 -34.67 17.92 -23.08
N VAL A 60 -33.69 17.04 -22.87
CA VAL A 60 -32.40 17.43 -22.30
C VAL A 60 -31.65 18.17 -23.40
N ASN A 61 -31.47 19.47 -23.25
CA ASN A 61 -30.53 20.24 -24.06
C ASN A 61 -29.12 19.71 -23.79
N ASP A 62 -28.40 19.41 -24.86
CA ASP A 62 -26.97 19.15 -24.86
C ASP A 62 -26.25 20.31 -24.16
N PHE A 63 -25.74 20.06 -22.95
CA PHE A 63 -24.73 20.94 -22.35
C PHE A 63 -23.38 20.58 -22.99
N GLU A 64 -23.08 21.20 -24.12
CA GLU A 64 -21.70 21.31 -24.61
C GLU A 64 -20.90 22.10 -23.57
N ILE A 65 -19.94 21.44 -22.92
CA ILE A 65 -18.90 22.12 -22.17
C ILE A 65 -17.93 22.71 -23.19
N GLU A 66 -18.09 24.01 -23.48
CA GLU A 66 -17.16 24.79 -24.27
C GLU A 66 -15.82 24.87 -23.50
N LEU A 67 -14.85 24.02 -23.86
CA LEU A 67 -13.46 24.23 -23.47
C LEU A 67 -12.92 25.43 -24.25
N SER A 68 -12.98 26.59 -23.61
CA SER A 68 -12.25 27.78 -24.00
C SER A 68 -10.74 27.49 -23.98
N CYS A 69 -10.17 27.28 -25.17
CA CYS A 69 -8.74 27.26 -25.42
C CYS A 69 -8.15 28.64 -25.10
N THR A 70 -7.79 28.85 -23.84
CA THR A 70 -6.89 29.93 -23.45
C THR A 70 -5.46 29.43 -23.60
N SER A 71 -4.80 29.99 -24.61
CA SER A 71 -3.36 29.98 -24.90
C SER A 71 -2.45 29.24 -23.91
N ILE A 72 -1.80 28.19 -24.42
CA ILE A 72 -0.84 27.28 -23.77
C ILE A 72 0.45 28.00 -23.27
N ASP A 73 0.61 29.29 -23.51
CA ASP A 73 1.84 30.03 -23.21
C ASP A 73 1.83 30.82 -21.88
N ALA A 74 0.86 30.57 -20.99
CA ALA A 74 0.76 31.25 -19.69
C ALA A 74 0.75 30.33 -18.46
N ILE A 75 1.10 29.05 -18.59
CA ILE A 75 1.42 28.20 -17.43
C ILE A 75 2.89 28.44 -17.07
N SER A 76 3.14 29.66 -16.57
CA SER A 76 4.27 29.94 -15.72
C SER A 76 4.21 28.96 -14.55
N LYS A 77 5.29 28.20 -14.32
CA LYS A 77 5.54 27.42 -13.11
C LYS A 77 5.23 28.29 -11.89
N ASN A 78 4.04 28.13 -11.32
CA ASN A 78 3.73 28.69 -10.02
C ASN A 78 4.25 27.69 -9.00
N THR A 79 5.41 28.02 -8.46
CA THR A 79 6.08 27.35 -7.35
C THR A 79 5.26 27.55 -6.08
N GLY A 80 4.70 26.45 -5.56
CA GLY A 80 3.96 26.39 -4.30
C GLY A 80 2.47 26.16 -4.54
N SER A 81 2.07 24.89 -4.66
CA SER A 81 0.66 24.52 -4.50
C SER A 81 0.16 24.99 -3.14
N GLU A 82 -1.12 25.34 -3.06
CA GLU A 82 -1.72 25.78 -1.81
C GLU A 82 -1.81 24.59 -0.85
N ILE A 83 -1.05 24.64 0.26
CA ILE A 83 -1.13 23.61 1.31
C ILE A 83 -2.56 23.58 1.86
N ILE A 84 -3.20 22.41 1.83
CA ILE A 84 -4.60 22.26 2.25
C ILE A 84 -4.72 21.64 3.64
N ASN A 85 -5.83 21.97 4.34
CA ASN A 85 -6.21 21.38 5.63
C ASN A 85 -5.22 21.60 6.81
N TYR A 86 -4.37 22.63 6.78
CA TYR A 86 -3.39 22.91 7.84
C TYR A 86 -4.02 23.28 9.19
N ASP A 87 -5.16 23.99 9.19
CA ASP A 87 -5.77 24.51 10.43
C ASP A 87 -6.42 23.42 11.31
N PHE A 88 -6.92 22.34 10.69
CA PHE A 88 -7.59 21.26 11.40
C PHE A 88 -7.46 19.91 10.68
N ILE A 89 -6.80 18.96 11.34
CA ILE A 89 -6.46 17.66 10.78
C ILE A 89 -7.40 16.57 11.32
N ARG A 90 -8.07 15.87 10.41
CA ARG A 90 -8.71 14.57 10.58
C ARG A 90 -7.95 13.58 9.71
N GLY A 91 -6.88 13.07 10.29
CA GLY A 91 -5.88 12.26 9.61
C GLY A 91 -6.16 10.76 9.66
N ILE A 92 -5.71 10.04 8.63
CA ILE A 92 -5.66 8.59 8.58
C ILE A 92 -4.27 8.14 8.09
N TRP A 93 -3.71 7.10 8.71
CA TRP A 93 -2.43 6.53 8.30
C TRP A 93 -2.63 5.38 7.32
N PHE A 94 -1.78 5.35 6.30
CA PHE A 94 -1.65 4.23 5.36
C PHE A 94 -0.22 3.71 5.42
N SER A 95 -0.05 2.60 6.13
CA SER A 95 1.24 1.93 6.25
C SER A 95 1.61 1.20 4.96
N GLN A 96 2.86 0.77 4.87
CA GLN A 96 3.32 -0.12 3.82
C GLN A 96 2.49 -1.40 3.72
N PHE A 97 1.91 -1.89 4.83
CA PHE A 97 1.08 -3.09 4.83
C PHE A 97 -0.32 -2.83 4.27
N ASP A 98 -0.90 -1.67 4.60
CA ASP A 98 -2.23 -1.27 4.09
C ASP A 98 -2.18 -1.01 2.58
N MET A 99 -1.08 -0.42 2.12
CA MET A 99 -0.91 -0.05 0.71
C MET A 99 -0.34 -1.17 -0.16
N GLN A 100 0.37 -2.16 0.39
CA GLN A 100 0.92 -3.28 -0.40
C GLN A 100 -0.11 -3.97 -1.33
N PRO A 101 -1.33 -4.33 -0.90
CA PRO A 101 -2.33 -4.93 -1.80
C PRO A 101 -2.87 -3.97 -2.88
N VAL A 102 -2.71 -2.66 -2.66
CA VAL A 102 -3.07 -1.62 -3.64
C VAL A 102 -1.93 -1.49 -4.66
N PHE A 103 -0.68 -1.37 -4.20
CA PHE A 103 0.49 -1.24 -5.08
C PHE A 103 0.78 -2.49 -5.89
N THR A 104 0.55 -3.68 -5.33
CA THR A 104 1.00 -4.94 -5.93
C THR A 104 -0.14 -5.91 -6.19
N GLU A 105 0.02 -6.71 -7.24
CA GLU A 105 -0.81 -7.87 -7.53
C GLU A 105 0.10 -9.04 -7.90
N LYS A 106 -0.08 -10.20 -7.25
CA LYS A 106 0.75 -11.40 -7.50
C LYS A 106 2.26 -11.15 -7.39
N GLY A 107 2.68 -10.25 -6.51
CA GLY A 107 4.09 -9.98 -6.23
C GLY A 107 4.81 -9.13 -7.26
N VAL A 108 4.08 -8.38 -8.09
CA VAL A 108 4.63 -7.34 -8.97
C VAL A 108 3.81 -6.06 -8.84
N GLN A 109 4.34 -4.92 -9.27
CA GLN A 109 3.59 -3.66 -9.32
C GLN A 109 2.31 -3.86 -10.16
N ARG A 110 1.16 -3.55 -9.57
CA ARG A 110 -0.16 -3.59 -10.21
C ARG A 110 -0.16 -2.67 -11.41
N ASN A 111 -0.92 -2.96 -12.47
CA ASN A 111 -1.05 -2.03 -13.61
C ASN A 111 -1.59 -0.66 -13.18
N GLU A 112 -1.09 0.41 -13.83
CA GLU A 112 -1.41 1.81 -13.54
C GLU A 112 -2.92 2.11 -13.50
N GLN A 113 -3.71 1.62 -14.46
CA GLN A 113 -5.16 1.86 -14.49
C GLN A 113 -5.84 1.25 -13.26
N SER A 114 -5.51 -0.02 -12.95
CA SER A 114 -6.08 -0.72 -11.80
C SER A 114 -5.67 -0.06 -10.48
N TYR A 115 -4.45 0.44 -10.37
CA TYR A 115 -3.99 1.22 -9.22
C TYR A 115 -4.78 2.54 -9.09
N THR A 116 -4.89 3.30 -10.17
CA THR A 116 -5.61 4.58 -10.26
C THR A 116 -7.07 4.43 -9.82
N ASP A 117 -7.75 3.37 -10.28
CA ASP A 117 -9.15 3.09 -9.93
C ASP A 117 -9.31 2.79 -8.43
N LEU A 118 -8.41 1.96 -7.87
CA LEU A 118 -8.42 1.61 -6.45
C LEU A 118 -8.16 2.83 -5.56
N VAL A 119 -7.15 3.63 -5.91
CA VAL A 119 -6.79 4.85 -5.16
C VAL A 119 -7.92 5.87 -5.24
N SER A 120 -8.51 6.09 -6.41
CA SER A 120 -9.66 7.00 -6.58
C SER A 120 -10.82 6.59 -5.67
N LYS A 121 -11.17 5.30 -5.66
CA LYS A 121 -12.21 4.76 -4.78
C LYS A 121 -11.86 4.91 -3.30
N MET A 122 -10.61 4.66 -2.94
CA MET A 122 -10.13 4.78 -1.57
C MET A 122 -10.24 6.22 -1.06
N LEU A 123 -9.77 7.19 -1.85
CA LEU A 123 -9.81 8.62 -1.51
C LEU A 123 -11.23 9.16 -1.38
N LEU A 124 -12.13 8.77 -2.29
CA LEU A 124 -13.56 9.11 -2.16
C LEU A 124 -14.16 8.55 -0.86
N ASN A 125 -13.83 7.31 -0.49
CA ASN A 125 -14.27 6.73 0.77
C ASN A 125 -13.70 7.49 1.98
N ILE A 126 -12.41 7.84 1.97
CA ILE A 126 -11.77 8.62 3.04
C ILE A 126 -12.50 9.96 3.23
N LYS A 127 -12.73 10.69 2.12
CA LYS A 127 -13.47 11.95 2.13
C LYS A 127 -14.90 11.80 2.66
N ASN A 128 -15.62 10.78 2.19
CA ASN A 128 -17.01 10.54 2.61
C ASN A 128 -17.12 10.15 4.09
N ASN A 129 -16.07 9.57 4.68
CA ASN A 129 -15.98 9.30 6.11
C ASN A 129 -15.52 10.52 6.93
N GLY A 130 -15.32 11.69 6.30
CA GLY A 130 -15.03 12.95 6.96
C GLY A 130 -13.57 13.17 7.34
N PHE A 131 -12.65 12.35 6.82
CA PHE A 131 -11.20 12.59 6.90
C PHE A 131 -10.78 13.61 5.83
N ASN A 132 -9.75 14.38 6.13
CA ASN A 132 -9.22 15.42 5.23
C ASN A 132 -7.71 15.35 5.03
N THR A 133 -7.02 14.44 5.72
CA THR A 133 -5.56 14.27 5.60
C THR A 133 -5.20 12.79 5.58
N VAL A 134 -4.23 12.43 4.75
CA VAL A 134 -3.62 11.11 4.66
C VAL A 134 -2.15 11.19 5.02
N PHE A 135 -1.70 10.30 5.90
CA PHE A 135 -0.28 10.03 6.14
C PHE A 135 0.12 8.78 5.36
N LEU A 136 0.74 8.98 4.18
CA LEU A 136 1.10 7.90 3.27
C LEU A 136 2.55 7.48 3.52
N GLN A 137 2.79 6.22 3.89
CA GLN A 137 4.15 5.77 4.15
C GLN A 137 4.97 5.62 2.86
N LEU A 138 5.98 6.47 2.70
CA LEU A 138 6.88 6.49 1.54
C LEU A 138 8.21 5.79 1.80
N ARG A 139 8.64 5.70 3.07
CA ARG A 139 9.93 5.12 3.47
C ARG A 139 9.83 4.29 4.75
N PRO A 140 9.45 3.00 4.68
CA PRO A 140 9.28 2.16 5.86
C PRO A 140 10.58 1.54 6.40
N ASN A 141 11.54 1.17 5.54
CA ASN A 141 12.73 0.39 5.91
C ASN A 141 13.99 0.85 5.15
N GLY A 142 14.23 2.15 5.05
CA GLY A 142 15.37 2.66 4.27
C GLY A 142 15.26 2.33 2.79
N ASP A 143 14.04 2.28 2.30
CA ASP A 143 13.61 1.99 0.94
C ASP A 143 12.52 2.99 0.53
N SER A 144 12.11 2.98 -0.74
CA SER A 144 11.24 4.01 -1.31
C SER A 144 10.03 3.40 -2.02
N MET A 145 8.85 3.97 -1.78
CA MET A 145 7.63 3.63 -2.55
C MET A 145 7.60 4.23 -3.97
N TYR A 146 8.64 4.98 -4.33
CA TYR A 146 8.83 5.61 -5.63
C TYR A 146 10.24 5.37 -6.17
N ALA A 147 10.47 5.70 -7.44
CA ALA A 147 11.79 5.62 -8.06
C ALA A 147 12.71 6.74 -7.52
N SER A 148 13.46 6.41 -6.46
CA SER A 148 14.39 7.30 -5.76
C SER A 148 15.83 7.12 -6.28
N ASP A 149 16.58 8.21 -6.29
CA ASP A 149 18.02 8.19 -6.55
C ASP A 149 18.83 7.90 -5.28
N ILE A 150 18.22 8.10 -4.11
CA ILE A 150 18.86 8.03 -2.79
C ILE A 150 18.60 6.67 -2.12
N PHE A 151 17.38 6.15 -2.23
CA PHE A 151 16.94 4.93 -1.56
C PHE A 151 16.48 3.85 -2.55
N PRO A 152 16.71 2.56 -2.25
CA PRO A 152 16.25 1.46 -3.09
C PRO A 152 14.73 1.40 -3.18
N VAL A 153 14.20 0.97 -4.33
CA VAL A 153 12.76 0.69 -4.48
C VAL A 153 12.33 -0.37 -3.48
N SER A 154 11.24 -0.09 -2.78
CA SER A 154 10.71 -0.96 -1.74
C SER A 154 10.03 -2.19 -2.32
N LYS A 155 10.28 -3.34 -1.69
CA LYS A 155 9.55 -4.58 -1.98
C LYS A 155 8.03 -4.46 -1.80
N TYR A 156 7.54 -3.46 -1.07
CA TYR A 156 6.09 -3.26 -0.87
C TYR A 156 5.40 -2.65 -2.08
N VAL A 157 6.14 -1.96 -2.97
CA VAL A 157 5.59 -1.36 -4.21
C VAL A 157 5.94 -2.17 -5.45
N SER A 158 7.12 -2.81 -5.48
CA SER A 158 7.56 -3.63 -6.62
C SER A 158 7.33 -5.13 -6.42
N GLY A 159 7.18 -5.60 -5.17
CA GLY A 159 7.11 -7.02 -4.80
C GLY A 159 8.44 -7.61 -4.32
N SER A 160 9.59 -7.07 -4.76
CA SER A 160 10.92 -7.44 -4.28
C SER A 160 11.97 -6.34 -4.51
N TYR A 161 13.03 -6.34 -3.69
CA TYR A 161 14.15 -5.40 -3.88
C TYR A 161 14.85 -5.66 -5.21
N GLY A 162 15.33 -4.58 -5.84
CA GLY A 162 16.04 -4.63 -7.13
C GLY A 162 15.13 -4.64 -8.37
N GLN A 163 13.81 -4.64 -8.19
CA GLN A 163 12.86 -4.46 -9.29
C GLN A 163 12.58 -2.98 -9.56
N GLU A 164 12.36 -2.66 -10.84
CA GLU A 164 11.99 -1.34 -11.30
C GLU A 164 10.48 -1.11 -11.17
N LEU A 165 10.09 0.17 -11.16
CA LEU A 165 8.69 0.60 -11.23
C LEU A 165 8.35 0.97 -12.67
N PHE A 166 7.13 0.63 -13.09
CA PHE A 166 6.61 0.90 -14.42
C PHE A 166 5.88 2.25 -14.52
N TYR A 167 5.44 2.80 -13.39
CA TYR A 167 4.80 4.11 -13.27
C TYR A 167 4.99 4.70 -11.86
N ASP A 168 4.72 6.00 -11.75
CA ASP A 168 4.83 6.77 -10.51
C ASP A 168 3.55 6.70 -9.68
N ALA A 169 3.48 5.70 -8.80
CA ALA A 169 2.32 5.48 -7.94
C ALA A 169 2.09 6.61 -6.91
N VAL A 170 3.16 7.26 -6.45
CA VAL A 170 3.08 8.33 -5.43
C VAL A 170 2.57 9.62 -6.07
N GLY A 171 3.03 9.95 -7.28
CA GLY A 171 2.52 11.07 -8.06
C GLY A 171 1.01 10.94 -8.31
N ILE A 172 0.57 9.80 -8.85
CA ILE A 172 -0.85 9.50 -9.08
C ILE A 172 -1.68 9.64 -7.80
N PHE A 173 -1.18 9.13 -6.67
CA PHE A 173 -1.88 9.22 -5.40
C PHE A 173 -2.11 10.67 -4.97
N THR A 174 -1.05 11.47 -5.03
CA THR A 174 -1.04 12.86 -4.58
C THR A 174 -2.00 13.70 -5.43
N ASP A 175 -1.91 13.57 -6.76
CA ASP A 175 -2.80 14.26 -7.71
C ASP A 175 -4.28 13.93 -7.48
N LEU A 176 -4.60 12.65 -7.25
CA LEU A 176 -5.97 12.22 -6.99
C LEU A 176 -6.49 12.71 -5.63
N ALA A 177 -5.63 12.72 -4.60
CA ALA A 177 -5.99 13.18 -3.27
C ALA A 177 -6.34 14.66 -3.29
N HIS A 178 -5.51 15.48 -3.94
CA HIS A 178 -5.73 16.91 -4.09
C HIS A 178 -6.99 17.24 -4.89
N LYS A 179 -7.28 16.48 -5.96
CA LYS A 179 -8.54 16.64 -6.73
C LYS A 179 -9.80 16.48 -5.86
N VAL A 180 -9.71 15.73 -4.77
CA VAL A 180 -10.83 15.57 -3.82
C VAL A 180 -10.65 16.36 -2.53
N GLY A 181 -9.61 17.19 -2.41
CA GLY A 181 -9.37 18.05 -1.25
C GLY A 181 -8.83 17.29 -0.02
N ILE A 182 -8.11 16.19 -0.23
CA ILE A 182 -7.39 15.45 0.81
C ILE A 182 -5.92 15.89 0.79
N SER A 183 -5.43 16.36 1.95
CA SER A 183 -4.02 16.66 2.19
C SER A 183 -3.21 15.36 2.26
N VAL A 184 -2.00 15.35 1.70
CA VAL A 184 -1.08 14.19 1.72
C VAL A 184 0.21 14.58 2.42
N HIS A 185 0.49 13.89 3.53
CA HIS A 185 1.75 13.97 4.24
C HIS A 185 2.60 12.73 3.95
N GLY A 186 3.82 12.94 3.47
CA GLY A 186 4.80 11.88 3.26
C GLY A 186 5.31 11.33 4.59
N TRP A 187 4.97 10.09 4.91
CA TRP A 187 5.40 9.43 6.14
C TRP A 187 6.69 8.62 5.92
N ILE A 188 7.70 8.89 6.76
CA ILE A 188 8.98 8.18 6.76
C ILE A 188 9.28 7.57 8.14
N ASN A 189 9.97 6.43 8.12
CA ASN A 189 10.76 5.96 9.25
C ASN A 189 12.21 6.42 9.05
N PRO A 190 12.73 7.34 9.88
CA PRO A 190 14.00 8.00 9.60
C PRO A 190 15.21 7.09 9.83
N LEU A 191 15.14 6.16 10.80
CA LEU A 191 16.31 5.40 11.24
C LEU A 191 16.24 3.91 10.86
N ARG A 192 15.05 3.33 10.73
CA ARG A 192 14.89 1.91 10.40
C ARG A 192 15.32 1.64 8.97
N LEU A 193 16.12 0.59 8.81
CA LEU A 193 16.44 -0.01 7.52
C LEU A 193 15.82 -1.42 7.40
N MET A 194 16.04 -2.06 6.26
CA MET A 194 15.66 -3.44 5.96
C MET A 194 16.36 -4.46 6.88
N LYS A 195 15.96 -5.73 6.74
CA LYS A 195 16.59 -6.82 7.48
C LYS A 195 18.02 -7.07 7.00
N THR A 196 18.83 -7.65 7.88
CA THR A 196 20.23 -8.00 7.60
C THR A 196 20.38 -8.93 6.39
N ASN A 197 19.42 -9.83 6.15
CA ASN A 197 19.43 -10.73 4.99
C ASN A 197 18.89 -10.10 3.70
N GLU A 198 18.28 -8.92 3.78
CA GLU A 198 17.68 -8.22 2.62
C GLU A 198 18.64 -7.22 1.99
N ILE A 199 19.62 -6.72 2.73
CA ILE A 199 20.55 -5.69 2.23
C ILE A 199 21.43 -6.18 1.07
N GLU A 200 21.62 -7.48 0.91
CA GLU A 200 22.34 -8.02 -0.25
C GLU A 200 21.52 -7.93 -1.54
N SER A 201 20.20 -7.79 -1.45
CA SER A 201 19.27 -7.70 -2.59
C SER A 201 19.12 -6.29 -3.17
N ILE A 202 19.70 -5.26 -2.54
CA ILE A 202 19.71 -3.90 -3.10
C ILE A 202 21.01 -3.63 -3.86
N ASP A 203 21.00 -2.69 -4.80
CA ASP A 203 22.18 -2.34 -5.61
C ASP A 203 23.31 -1.70 -4.76
N ASP A 204 24.58 -1.93 -5.15
CA ASP A 204 25.76 -1.38 -4.46
C ASP A 204 25.89 0.15 -4.60
N ARG A 205 25.14 0.76 -5.53
CA ARG A 205 25.07 2.22 -5.67
C ARG A 205 24.49 2.91 -4.44
N PHE A 206 23.66 2.23 -3.65
CA PHE A 206 23.02 2.84 -2.49
C PHE A 206 23.97 2.95 -1.29
N ILE A 207 24.08 4.15 -0.74
CA ILE A 207 25.05 4.46 0.32
C ILE A 207 24.84 3.60 1.58
N ILE A 208 23.60 3.23 1.89
CA ILE A 208 23.29 2.34 3.02
C ILE A 208 23.96 0.97 2.89
N LYS A 209 24.04 0.41 1.66
CA LYS A 209 24.73 -0.85 1.40
C LYS A 209 26.24 -0.68 1.49
N GLN A 210 26.77 0.44 0.99
CA GLN A 210 28.19 0.76 1.08
C GLN A 210 28.64 0.90 2.54
N TRP A 211 27.90 1.63 3.38
CA TRP A 211 28.20 1.78 4.80
C TRP A 211 28.09 0.46 5.56
N TYR A 212 27.11 -0.37 5.23
CA TYR A 212 27.00 -1.71 5.78
C TYR A 212 28.22 -2.58 5.43
N LYS A 213 28.64 -2.62 4.16
CA LYS A 213 29.84 -3.36 3.73
C LYS A 213 31.12 -2.85 4.38
N GLN A 214 31.23 -1.54 4.57
CA GLN A 214 32.39 -0.90 5.19
C GLN A 214 32.47 -1.11 6.72
N GLN A 215 31.36 -1.50 7.37
CA GLN A 215 31.28 -1.66 8.83
C GLN A 215 31.75 -0.41 9.59
N ASN A 216 31.42 0.78 9.06
CA ASN A 216 31.96 2.07 9.52
C ASN A 216 31.13 2.73 10.64
N GLY A 217 30.15 2.02 11.20
CA GLY A 217 29.30 2.49 12.31
C GLY A 217 28.08 3.34 11.93
N ARG A 218 27.92 3.74 10.65
CA ARG A 218 26.74 4.50 10.18
C ARG A 218 25.50 3.63 10.00
N VAL A 219 25.69 2.35 9.72
CA VAL A 219 24.66 1.31 9.75
C VAL A 219 25.01 0.32 10.85
N ILE A 220 24.05 0.05 11.73
CA ILE A 220 24.21 -0.85 12.87
C ILE A 220 23.15 -1.95 12.78
N ALA A 221 23.56 -3.19 13.04
CA ALA A 221 22.64 -4.32 13.18
C ALA A 221 22.15 -4.44 14.63
N VAL A 222 20.84 -4.51 14.81
CA VAL A 222 20.18 -4.80 16.09
C VAL A 222 19.24 -5.98 15.86
N GLY A 223 19.66 -7.17 16.30
CA GLY A 223 18.97 -8.42 15.95
C GLY A 223 19.05 -8.71 14.45
N ASP A 224 17.90 -8.96 13.82
CA ASP A 224 17.78 -9.23 12.38
C ASP A 224 17.54 -7.96 11.53
N ARG A 225 17.60 -6.78 12.14
CA ARG A 225 17.32 -5.50 11.48
C ARG A 225 18.51 -4.56 11.48
N LEU A 226 18.55 -3.71 10.45
CA LEU A 226 19.54 -2.66 10.31
C LEU A 226 18.92 -1.30 10.69
N TYR A 227 19.77 -0.43 11.23
CA TYR A 227 19.40 0.93 11.63
C TYR A 227 20.51 1.91 11.24
N LEU A 228 20.11 3.12 10.86
CA LEU A 228 21.01 4.25 10.70
C LEU A 228 21.40 4.80 12.07
N ASN A 229 22.67 5.14 12.24
CA ASN A 229 23.18 5.77 13.47
C ASN A 229 23.18 7.31 13.32
N PRO A 230 22.21 8.03 13.92
CA PRO A 230 22.08 9.46 13.73
C PRO A 230 23.17 10.27 14.45
N ALA A 231 24.14 9.65 15.12
CA ALA A 231 25.31 10.34 15.68
C ALA A 231 26.20 10.94 14.56
N TYR A 232 26.21 10.31 13.37
CA TYR A 232 27.01 10.76 12.22
C TYR A 232 26.28 11.85 11.43
N THR A 233 27.01 12.90 11.04
CA THR A 233 26.43 14.01 10.26
C THR A 233 25.97 13.54 8.88
N GLU A 234 26.68 12.61 8.27
CA GLU A 234 26.34 12.04 6.95
C GLU A 234 25.04 11.23 7.00
N VAL A 235 24.75 10.60 8.14
CA VAL A 235 23.46 9.91 8.35
C VAL A 235 22.32 10.91 8.45
N ARG A 236 22.50 12.00 9.21
CA ARG A 236 21.51 13.08 9.27
C ARG A 236 21.28 13.70 7.90
N GLY A 237 22.36 13.91 7.13
CA GLY A 237 22.33 14.37 5.75
C GLY A 237 21.52 13.44 4.84
N LEU A 238 21.78 12.13 4.86
CA LEU A 238 21.01 11.16 4.08
C LEU A 238 19.50 11.22 4.36
N ILE A 239 19.11 11.41 5.63
CA ILE A 239 17.70 11.52 6.03
C ILE A 239 17.10 12.81 5.47
N THR A 240 17.78 13.94 5.60
CA THR A 240 17.30 15.25 5.10
C THR A 240 17.26 15.30 3.58
N ASP A 241 18.23 14.69 2.89
CA ASP A 241 18.27 14.60 1.43
C ASP A 241 17.10 13.75 0.93
N GLY A 242 16.81 12.65 1.62
CA GLY A 242 15.63 11.83 1.33
C GLY A 242 14.31 12.55 1.56
N VAL A 243 14.22 13.44 2.56
CA VAL A 243 13.03 14.29 2.76
C VAL A 243 12.94 15.33 1.64
N SER A 244 14.05 15.96 1.28
CA SER A 244 14.11 16.96 0.22
C SER A 244 13.68 16.37 -1.12
N GLU A 245 14.15 15.17 -1.46
CA GLU A 245 13.74 14.45 -2.68
C GLU A 245 12.23 14.22 -2.74
N ILE A 246 11.58 13.87 -1.62
CA ILE A 246 10.12 13.71 -1.57
C ILE A 246 9.42 15.03 -1.87
N MET A 247 9.83 16.11 -1.19
CA MET A 247 9.20 17.43 -1.31
C MET A 247 9.45 18.10 -2.68
N GLU A 248 10.57 17.77 -3.34
CA GLU A 248 10.91 18.28 -4.67
C GLU A 248 10.17 17.53 -5.79
N ARG A 249 9.90 16.23 -5.59
CA ARG A 249 9.24 15.38 -6.59
C ARG A 249 7.71 15.42 -6.50
N TYR A 250 7.18 15.58 -5.30
CA TYR A 250 5.76 15.46 -5.02
C TYR A 250 5.24 16.68 -4.30
N ASP A 251 4.03 17.07 -4.66
CA ASP A 251 3.31 18.17 -4.03
C ASP A 251 2.76 17.76 -2.66
N MET A 252 3.65 17.48 -1.71
CA MET A 252 3.29 17.00 -0.38
C MET A 252 2.92 18.19 0.51
N ASP A 253 1.84 18.03 1.27
CA ASP A 253 1.38 19.03 2.25
C ASP A 253 2.21 19.02 3.54
N GLY A 254 2.99 17.96 3.75
CA GLY A 254 3.96 17.89 4.85
C GLY A 254 4.70 16.56 4.94
N ILE A 255 5.58 16.47 5.95
CA ILE A 255 6.32 15.26 6.28
C ILE A 255 5.91 14.78 7.66
N HIS A 256 5.72 13.47 7.79
CA HIS A 256 5.39 12.81 9.04
C HIS A 256 6.51 11.83 9.42
N MET A 257 7.06 11.97 10.62
CA MET A 257 7.98 10.99 11.21
C MET A 257 7.26 10.30 12.36
N ASP A 258 7.24 8.98 12.32
CA ASP A 258 6.62 8.16 13.37
C ASP A 258 7.58 7.90 14.55
N ASP A 259 7.19 7.06 15.49
CA ASP A 259 7.78 6.85 16.81
C ASP A 259 9.11 6.07 16.85
N TYR A 260 9.64 5.65 15.70
CA TYR A 260 10.88 4.84 15.64
C TYR A 260 12.15 5.71 15.63
N PHE A 261 12.72 5.88 16.82
CA PHE A 261 14.04 6.49 17.03
C PHE A 261 15.11 5.42 17.36
N TYR A 262 15.77 5.52 18.52
CA TYR A 262 16.73 4.50 18.94
C TYR A 262 15.98 3.21 19.35
N PRO A 263 16.41 2.03 18.84
CA PRO A 263 15.82 0.74 19.20
C PRO A 263 16.29 0.20 20.56
#